data_AF-A0A2N1SZ01-F1
#
_entry.id   AF-A0A2N1SZ01-F1
#
_cell.length_a   1.000
_cell.length_b   1.000
_cell.length_c   1.000
_cell.angle_alpha   90.00
_cell.angle_beta   90.00
_cell.angle_gamma   90.00
#
_symmetry.space_group_name_H-M   'P 1'
#
loop_
_entity.id
_entity.type
_entity.pdbx_description
1 polymer ?
#
loop_
_entity_poly.entity_id
_entity_poly.type
_entity_poly.pdbx_seq_one_letter_code
_entity_poly.pdbx_strand_id
1 'polypeptide(L)'
;MANHRLPEVNGDEGTWGTILNDFLTNEHYNNDNAGVGTADSGGHQHITVRAGATAAGSAPIKLTSGPLMSTSEAGAVEFLSDNLYFTQTTGRARKAVATYYNDANGATGDMYYRDGDGNFARIPIGPANSVLSSSNGIPIWASNAPSGDTINNLDGGSAISVYGGALAINGGGA
;
A
#
# COMPACT_ATOMS: atom_id res chain seq x y z
N MET A 1 22.28 -47.14 2.15
CA MET A 1 21.84 -45.91 2.84
C MET A 1 20.39 -46.13 3.21
N ALA A 2 20.06 -46.16 4.51
CA ALA A 2 18.67 -46.33 4.94
C ALA A 2 17.90 -45.04 4.63
N ASN A 3 16.82 -45.14 3.87
CA ASN A 3 15.91 -44.02 3.67
C ASN A 3 15.23 -43.76 5.03
N HIS A 4 15.55 -42.64 5.68
CA HIS A 4 14.75 -42.13 6.79
C HIS A 4 13.38 -41.72 6.23
N ARG A 5 12.48 -42.69 6.13
CA ARG A 5 11.05 -42.40 6.02
C ARG A 5 10.56 -42.18 7.44
N LEU A 6 9.78 -41.12 7.63
CA LEU A 6 9.02 -40.91 8.86
C LEU A 6 8.15 -42.17 9.09
N PRO A 7 8.00 -42.66 10.34
CA PRO A 7 7.13 -43.78 10.65
C PRO A 7 5.71 -43.54 10.13
N GLU A 8 5.04 -44.59 9.64
CA GLU A 8 3.59 -44.51 9.40
C GLU A 8 2.91 -44.26 10.75
N VAL A 9 2.11 -43.20 10.80
CA VAL A 9 1.34 -42.79 11.99
C VAL A 9 -0.02 -43.49 11.86
N ASN A 10 -0.15 -44.65 12.49
CA ASN A 10 -1.37 -45.44 12.60
C ASN A 10 -1.79 -45.66 14.07
N GLY A 11 -2.29 -44.63 14.75
CA GLY A 11 -3.20 -44.75 15.89
C GLY A 11 -2.67 -45.40 17.18
N ASP A 12 -1.41 -45.83 17.21
CA ASP A 12 -0.71 -46.46 18.35
C ASP A 12 0.61 -45.73 18.69
N GLU A 13 0.77 -44.46 18.31
CA GLU A 13 2.05 -43.75 18.51
C GLU A 13 2.22 -43.14 19.91
N GLY A 14 1.27 -43.37 20.82
CA GLY A 14 1.26 -42.76 22.15
C GLY A 14 1.48 -41.24 22.08
N THR A 15 2.39 -40.72 22.91
CA THR A 15 2.70 -39.29 22.99
C THR A 15 3.14 -38.66 21.67
N TRP A 16 3.79 -39.43 20.76
CA TRP A 16 4.29 -38.89 19.49
C TRP A 16 3.16 -38.61 18.49
N GLY A 17 2.13 -39.45 18.45
CA GLY A 17 0.93 -39.22 17.64
C GLY A 17 0.19 -37.98 18.11
N THR A 18 0.08 -37.79 19.43
CA THR A 18 -0.50 -36.57 20.01
C THR A 18 0.30 -35.32 19.65
N ILE A 19 1.62 -35.32 19.83
CA ILE A 19 2.47 -34.16 19.52
C ILE A 19 2.39 -33.79 18.03
N LEU A 20 2.39 -34.79 17.15
CA LEU A 20 2.28 -34.55 15.72
C LEU A 20 0.91 -33.97 15.36
N ASN A 21 -0.16 -34.52 15.92
CA ASN A 21 -1.51 -34.01 15.70
C ASN A 21 -1.67 -32.59 16.26
N ASP A 22 -1.08 -32.27 17.42
CA ASP A 22 -1.06 -30.91 17.96
C ASP A 22 -0.32 -29.95 17.02
N PHE A 23 0.85 -30.34 16.49
CA PHE A 23 1.58 -29.52 15.52
C PHE A 23 0.78 -29.28 14.23
N LEU A 24 0.19 -30.34 13.67
CA LEU A 24 -0.57 -30.26 12.42
C LEU A 24 -1.87 -29.45 12.61
N THR A 25 -2.62 -29.67 13.69
CA THR A 25 -3.89 -28.98 13.93
C THR A 25 -3.73 -27.50 14.31
N ASN A 26 -2.56 -27.08 14.81
CA ASN A 26 -2.29 -25.68 15.12
C ASN A 26 -2.10 -24.81 13.87
N GLU A 27 -1.41 -25.31 12.84
CA GLU A 27 -1.04 -24.50 11.67
C GLU A 27 -1.72 -24.96 10.37
N HIS A 28 -2.31 -26.16 10.33
CA HIS A 28 -2.97 -26.73 9.16
C HIS A 28 -4.42 -27.10 9.44
N TYR A 29 -5.28 -27.01 8.42
CA TYR A 29 -6.63 -27.56 8.53
C TYR A 29 -6.53 -29.09 8.63
N ASN A 30 -7.04 -29.63 9.74
CA ASN A 30 -7.15 -31.06 9.92
C ASN A 30 -8.41 -31.56 9.23
N ASN A 31 -8.27 -32.44 8.25
CA ASN A 31 -9.37 -33.19 7.67
C ASN A 31 -9.32 -34.66 8.12
N ASP A 32 -9.47 -34.85 9.43
CA ASP A 32 -9.63 -36.17 10.05
C ASP A 32 -10.65 -37.00 9.27
N ASN A 33 -10.16 -38.06 8.65
CA ASN A 33 -10.92 -39.23 8.22
C ASN A 33 -12.02 -39.06 7.14
N ALA A 34 -11.98 -38.00 6.32
CA ALA A 34 -12.80 -37.92 5.10
C ALA A 34 -12.16 -37.15 3.92
N GLY A 35 -10.98 -36.54 4.14
CA GLY A 35 -10.38 -35.59 3.20
C GLY A 35 -8.96 -35.92 2.74
N VAL A 36 -8.45 -37.13 3.01
CA VAL A 36 -7.13 -37.56 2.52
C VAL A 36 -7.09 -37.44 0.99
N GLY A 37 -6.32 -36.47 0.48
CA GLY A 37 -6.22 -36.16 -0.96
C GLY A 37 -7.19 -35.09 -1.48
N THR A 38 -7.91 -34.39 -0.61
CA THR A 38 -8.71 -33.19 -0.99
C THR A 38 -7.83 -31.95 -1.05
N ALA A 39 -8.24 -30.94 -1.82
CA ALA A 39 -7.46 -29.70 -2.01
C ALA A 39 -7.19 -28.92 -0.70
N ASP A 40 -7.99 -29.19 0.34
CA ASP A 40 -7.83 -28.60 1.67
C ASP A 40 -6.72 -29.28 2.49
N SER A 41 -6.32 -30.52 2.15
CA SER A 41 -5.14 -31.18 2.74
C SER A 41 -3.87 -30.46 2.31
N GLY A 42 -3.31 -29.65 3.19
CA GLY A 42 -2.10 -28.86 2.96
C GLY A 42 -2.30 -27.36 3.02
N GLY A 43 -3.55 -26.88 3.16
CA GLY A 43 -3.82 -25.49 3.49
C GLY A 43 -3.34 -25.13 4.90
N HIS A 44 -2.83 -23.91 5.07
CA HIS A 44 -2.50 -23.36 6.37
C HIS A 44 -3.69 -22.56 6.92
N GLN A 45 -3.98 -22.70 8.22
CA GLN A 45 -4.98 -21.85 8.89
C GLN A 45 -4.46 -20.41 9.01
N HIS A 46 -3.16 -20.28 9.30
CA HIS A 46 -2.45 -19.02 9.44
C HIS A 46 -1.08 -19.10 8.75
N ILE A 47 -0.57 -17.96 8.27
CA ILE A 47 0.82 -17.85 7.83
C ILE A 47 1.56 -17.02 8.87
N THR A 48 2.23 -17.68 9.80
CA THR A 48 3.04 -17.05 10.84
C THR A 48 4.51 -17.27 10.55
N VAL A 49 5.29 -16.18 10.41
CA VAL A 49 6.74 -16.24 10.18
C VAL A 49 7.48 -15.59 11.34
N ARG A 50 8.69 -16.08 11.63
CA ARG A 50 9.56 -15.46 12.63
C ARG A 50 9.98 -14.06 12.17
N ALA A 51 10.27 -13.19 13.13
CA ALA A 51 10.83 -11.87 12.82
C ALA A 51 12.17 -11.98 12.09
N GLY A 52 12.45 -10.99 11.24
CA GLY A 52 13.75 -10.88 10.60
C GLY A 52 14.83 -10.28 11.50
N ALA A 53 16.02 -10.12 10.94
CA ALA A 53 17.12 -9.38 11.55
C ALA A 53 17.53 -8.18 10.67
N THR A 54 18.54 -7.43 11.10
CA THR A 54 19.07 -6.28 10.36
C THR A 54 19.97 -6.67 9.19
N ALA A 55 20.48 -7.92 9.17
CA ALA A 55 21.40 -8.40 8.15
C ALA A 55 20.69 -8.67 6.82
N ALA A 56 21.39 -8.46 5.71
CA ALA A 56 20.88 -8.79 4.39
C ALA A 56 20.46 -10.27 4.31
N GLY A 57 19.32 -10.53 3.68
CA GLY A 57 18.78 -11.89 3.53
C GLY A 57 18.06 -12.45 4.75
N SER A 58 17.91 -11.67 5.82
CA SER A 58 17.19 -12.10 7.04
C SER A 58 15.76 -11.56 7.15
N ALA A 59 15.19 -11.00 6.07
CA ALA A 59 13.81 -10.53 6.08
C ALA A 59 12.82 -11.68 6.35
N PRO A 60 11.74 -11.44 7.11
CA PRO A 60 10.74 -12.47 7.41
C PRO A 60 10.00 -12.95 6.15
N ILE A 61 9.75 -12.02 5.20
CA ILE A 61 9.26 -12.30 3.86
C ILE A 61 10.12 -11.49 2.89
N LYS A 62 10.72 -12.17 1.91
CA LYS A 62 11.46 -11.54 0.82
C LYS A 62 10.82 -11.93 -0.51
N LEU A 63 10.36 -10.93 -1.26
CA LEU A 63 9.88 -11.12 -2.62
C LEU A 63 11.02 -10.82 -3.59
N THR A 64 11.25 -11.72 -4.53
CA THR A 64 12.22 -11.50 -5.61
C THR A 64 11.51 -10.80 -6.76
N SER A 65 12.13 -9.75 -7.30
CA SER A 65 11.58 -9.03 -8.45
C SER A 65 11.51 -9.95 -9.68
N GLY A 66 10.36 -9.96 -10.36
CA GLY A 66 10.10 -10.75 -11.55
C GLY A 66 9.02 -10.12 -12.42
N PRO A 67 8.79 -10.64 -13.64
CA PRO A 67 7.71 -10.17 -14.49
C PRO A 67 6.35 -10.38 -13.83
N LEU A 68 5.40 -9.50 -14.14
CA LEU A 68 4.00 -9.70 -13.76
C LEU A 68 3.36 -10.77 -14.64
N MET A 69 2.43 -11.55 -14.08
CA MET A 69 1.62 -12.51 -14.81
C MET A 69 0.84 -11.81 -15.92
N SER A 70 0.85 -12.42 -17.11
CA SER A 70 0.11 -11.92 -18.29
C SER A 70 -1.40 -11.93 -18.07
N THR A 71 -1.91 -12.84 -17.23
CA THR A 71 -3.30 -12.86 -16.76
C THR A 71 -3.30 -12.64 -15.26
N SER A 72 -3.97 -11.60 -14.77
CA SER A 72 -4.08 -11.33 -13.34
C SER A 72 -4.92 -12.40 -12.63
N GLU A 73 -4.42 -12.95 -11.52
CA GLU A 73 -5.13 -13.93 -10.70
C GLU A 73 -5.57 -13.28 -9.38
N ALA A 74 -6.83 -13.48 -8.99
CA ALA A 74 -7.34 -12.92 -7.74
C ALA A 74 -6.52 -13.40 -6.54
N GLY A 75 -6.11 -12.49 -5.67
CA GLY A 75 -5.28 -12.79 -4.50
C GLY A 75 -3.78 -12.88 -4.78
N ALA A 76 -3.33 -12.81 -6.05
CA ALA A 76 -1.91 -12.83 -6.36
C ALA A 76 -1.18 -11.61 -5.78
N VAL A 77 0.00 -11.85 -5.21
CA VAL A 77 0.97 -10.85 -4.76
C VAL A 77 2.22 -10.99 -5.61
N GLU A 78 2.60 -9.92 -6.29
CA GLU A 78 3.69 -9.90 -7.26
C GLU A 78 4.62 -8.73 -6.97
N PHE A 79 5.92 -8.89 -7.22
CA PHE A 79 6.91 -7.84 -7.03
C PHE A 79 7.67 -7.64 -8.34
N LEU A 80 7.62 -6.43 -8.91
CA LEU A 80 8.33 -6.06 -10.12
C LEU A 80 9.09 -4.76 -9.89
N SER A 81 10.38 -4.78 -10.19
CA SER A 81 11.33 -3.72 -9.89
C SER A 81 11.26 -3.32 -8.41
N ASP A 82 10.64 -2.18 -8.11
CA ASP A 82 10.49 -1.63 -6.75
C ASP A 82 9.03 -1.63 -6.27
N ASN A 83 8.10 -2.20 -7.06
CA ASN A 83 6.67 -2.07 -6.83
C ASN A 83 6.07 -3.41 -6.40
N LEU A 84 5.37 -3.36 -5.27
CA LEU A 84 4.49 -4.44 -4.82
C LEU A 84 3.14 -4.31 -5.52
N TYR A 85 2.64 -5.40 -6.05
CA TYR A 85 1.33 -5.49 -6.68
C TYR A 85 0.47 -6.53 -5.97
N PHE A 86 -0.81 -6.22 -5.82
CA PHE A 86 -1.83 -7.20 -5.42
C PHE A 86 -2.97 -7.19 -6.43
N THR A 87 -3.59 -8.33 -6.64
CA THR A 87 -4.75 -8.45 -7.52
C THR A 87 -6.01 -8.67 -6.68
N GLN A 88 -6.95 -7.73 -6.78
CA GLN A 88 -8.23 -7.82 -6.08
C GLN A 88 -9.20 -8.81 -6.75
N THR A 89 -10.08 -9.42 -5.96
CA THR A 89 -11.07 -10.40 -6.43
C THR A 89 -12.09 -9.76 -7.37
N THR A 90 -12.67 -8.63 -6.99
CA THR A 90 -13.69 -7.94 -7.80
C THR A 90 -13.02 -7.07 -8.86
N GLY A 91 -13.31 -7.35 -10.13
CA GLY A 91 -12.77 -6.60 -11.27
C GLY A 91 -11.34 -6.97 -11.69
N ARG A 92 -10.72 -8.01 -11.09
CA ARG A 92 -9.40 -8.62 -11.41
C ARG A 92 -8.31 -7.63 -11.87
N ALA A 93 -8.36 -6.41 -11.36
CA ALA A 93 -7.40 -5.38 -11.69
C ALA A 93 -6.19 -5.52 -10.78
N ARG A 94 -5.01 -5.57 -11.38
CA ARG A 94 -3.76 -5.49 -10.62
C ARG A 94 -3.59 -4.06 -10.08
N LYS A 95 -3.31 -3.94 -8.79
CA LYS A 95 -3.10 -2.67 -8.09
C LYS A 95 -1.66 -2.61 -7.58
N ALA A 96 -0.96 -1.54 -7.92
CA ALA A 96 0.28 -1.22 -7.25
C ALA A 96 -0.02 -0.72 -5.82
N VAL A 97 0.73 -1.19 -4.84
CA VAL A 97 0.72 -0.63 -3.49
C VAL A 97 1.55 0.64 -3.51
N ALA A 98 0.92 1.77 -3.19
CA ALA A 98 1.62 3.03 -2.99
C ALA A 98 2.39 2.98 -1.67
N THR A 99 3.71 2.95 -1.76
CA THR A 99 4.61 3.09 -0.61
C THR A 99 5.07 4.54 -0.52
N TYR A 100 5.02 5.12 0.68
CA TYR A 100 5.66 6.41 0.90
C TYR A 100 7.15 6.19 1.09
N TYR A 101 7.96 7.15 0.65
CA TYR A 101 9.37 7.20 1.02
C TYR A 101 9.45 7.39 2.54
N ASN A 102 9.87 6.35 3.26
CA ASN A 102 10.28 6.46 4.65
C ASN A 102 11.71 6.99 4.72
N ASP A 103 11.92 8.19 4.19
CA ASP A 103 13.16 8.93 4.34
C ASP A 103 13.09 9.78 5.62
N ALA A 104 14.25 10.25 6.10
CA ALA A 104 14.30 11.15 7.24
C ALA A 104 13.75 12.56 6.92
N ASN A 105 13.25 12.76 5.70
CA ASN A 105 12.80 14.04 5.17
C ASN A 105 11.28 14.19 5.23
N GLY A 106 10.53 13.14 5.61
CA GLY A 106 9.11 13.25 5.93
C GLY A 106 8.90 14.19 7.13
N ALA A 107 8.08 15.22 6.96
CA ALA A 107 7.75 16.20 7.97
C ALA A 107 6.23 16.26 8.23
N THR A 108 5.86 16.78 9.40
CA THR A 108 4.45 17.05 9.70
C THR A 108 3.90 18.06 8.69
N GLY A 109 2.78 17.72 8.07
CA GLY A 109 2.10 18.57 7.09
C GLY A 109 2.57 18.40 5.64
N ASP A 110 3.40 17.40 5.36
CA ASP A 110 3.64 16.96 3.99
C ASP A 110 2.34 16.51 3.31
N MET A 111 2.29 16.71 2.00
CA MET A 111 1.19 16.21 1.17
C MET A 111 1.71 15.15 0.21
N TYR A 112 0.90 14.13 -0.02
CA TYR A 112 1.20 13.10 -1.00
C TYR A 112 0.23 13.19 -2.17
N TYR A 113 0.76 12.97 -3.37
CA TYR A 113 0.02 13.07 -4.61
C TYR A 113 0.48 12.00 -5.60
N ARG A 114 -0.21 11.90 -6.73
CA ARG A 114 0.19 11.05 -7.84
C ARG A 114 0.88 11.92 -8.90
N ASP A 115 2.12 11.63 -9.24
CA ASP A 115 2.86 12.39 -10.25
C ASP A 115 2.40 12.06 -11.68
N GLY A 116 3.02 12.74 -12.66
CA GLY A 116 2.71 12.55 -14.08
C GLY A 116 3.02 11.15 -14.61
N ASP A 117 3.95 10.43 -13.97
CA ASP A 117 4.30 9.04 -14.30
C ASP A 117 3.40 8.03 -13.57
N GLY A 118 2.52 8.53 -12.69
CA GLY A 118 1.57 7.74 -11.94
C GLY A 118 2.12 7.16 -10.64
N ASN A 119 3.31 7.58 -10.19
CA ASN A 119 3.91 7.18 -8.94
C ASN A 119 3.33 7.96 -7.76
N PHE A 120 3.42 7.39 -6.56
CA PHE A 120 3.08 8.09 -5.34
C PHE A 120 4.25 8.98 -4.91
N ALA A 121 4.05 10.29 -4.98
CA ALA A 121 5.05 11.31 -4.74
C ALA A 121 4.70 12.16 -3.51
N ARG A 122 5.72 12.77 -2.91
CA ARG A 122 5.60 13.68 -1.78
C ARG A 122 5.91 15.09 -2.24
N ILE A 123 5.09 16.06 -1.82
CA ILE A 123 5.49 17.47 -1.76
C ILE A 123 5.69 17.82 -0.27
N PRO A 124 6.90 18.27 0.14
CA PRO A 124 7.14 18.69 1.52
C PRO A 124 6.16 19.78 1.94
N ILE A 125 5.91 19.95 3.23
CA ILE A 125 5.14 21.11 3.72
C ILE A 125 5.69 22.42 3.13
N GLY A 126 4.78 23.23 2.61
CA GLY A 126 5.13 24.49 1.99
C GLY A 126 5.64 25.50 3.03
N PRO A 127 6.39 26.54 2.59
CA PRO A 127 6.70 27.67 3.45
C PRO A 127 5.44 28.29 4.06
N ALA A 128 5.60 28.97 5.19
CA ALA A 128 4.50 29.72 5.79
C ALA A 128 3.91 30.70 4.77
N ASN A 129 2.58 30.78 4.71
CA ASN A 129 1.84 31.60 3.74
C ASN A 129 2.15 31.23 2.28
N SER A 130 2.27 29.93 1.99
CA SER A 130 2.21 29.40 0.63
C SER A 130 0.85 28.73 0.39
N VAL A 131 0.38 28.77 -0.86
CA VAL A 131 -0.83 28.08 -1.31
C VAL A 131 -0.47 26.95 -2.26
N LEU A 132 -1.27 25.88 -2.22
CA LEU A 132 -1.12 24.81 -3.19
C LEU A 132 -1.64 25.29 -4.54
N SER A 133 -0.79 25.23 -5.55
CA SER A 133 -1.10 25.56 -6.93
C SER A 133 -0.76 24.39 -7.85
N SER A 134 -1.08 24.51 -9.14
CA SER A 134 -0.71 23.54 -10.16
C SER A 134 0.30 24.17 -11.12
N SER A 135 1.39 23.45 -11.39
CA SER A 135 2.33 23.77 -12.47
C SER A 135 2.53 22.53 -13.31
N ASN A 136 2.30 22.64 -14.63
CA ASN A 136 2.37 21.51 -15.56
C ASN A 136 1.54 20.28 -15.12
N GLY A 137 0.40 20.52 -14.45
CA GLY A 137 -0.49 19.45 -14.01
C GLY A 137 -0.05 18.72 -12.73
N ILE A 138 1.00 19.19 -12.05
CA ILE A 138 1.41 18.66 -10.75
C ILE A 138 1.26 19.71 -9.63
N PRO A 139 0.96 19.29 -8.39
CA PRO A 139 0.88 20.20 -7.26
C PRO A 139 2.25 20.84 -6.95
N ILE A 140 2.25 22.14 -6.70
CA ILE A 140 3.41 22.90 -6.22
C ILE A 140 3.00 23.88 -5.13
N TRP A 141 3.91 24.22 -4.23
CA TRP A 141 3.72 25.38 -3.34
C TRP A 141 4.08 26.65 -4.10
N ALA A 142 3.12 27.55 -4.24
CA ALA A 142 3.33 28.89 -4.74
C ALA A 142 3.33 29.87 -3.57
N SER A 143 4.14 30.93 -3.66
CA SER A 143 3.99 32.07 -2.75
C SER A 143 2.56 32.59 -2.86
N ASN A 144 1.92 32.88 -1.72
CA ASN A 144 0.75 33.75 -1.75
C ASN A 144 1.15 35.03 -2.50
N ALA A 145 0.33 35.46 -3.45
CA ALA A 145 0.59 36.70 -4.13
C ALA A 145 0.78 37.82 -3.09
N PRO A 146 1.74 38.75 -3.30
CA PRO A 146 1.97 39.84 -2.37
C PRO A 146 0.64 40.56 -2.06
N SER A 147 0.51 41.05 -0.82
CA SER A 147 -0.62 41.88 -0.40
C SER A 147 -0.90 42.96 -1.44
N GLY A 148 -2.08 42.91 -2.07
CA GLY A 148 -2.47 43.83 -3.16
C GLY A 148 -2.74 43.18 -4.51
N ASP A 149 -2.74 41.85 -4.61
CA ASP A 149 -3.01 41.17 -5.88
C ASP A 149 -4.48 41.31 -6.31
N THR A 150 -4.68 41.56 -7.61
CA THR A 150 -6.00 41.79 -8.19
C THR A 150 -6.64 40.43 -8.52
N ILE A 151 -7.84 40.17 -8.00
CA ILE A 151 -8.67 39.07 -8.50
C ILE A 151 -9.10 39.46 -9.92
N ASN A 152 -8.37 38.97 -10.93
CA ASN A 152 -8.57 39.35 -12.33
C ASN A 152 -9.78 38.67 -12.98
N ASN A 153 -10.26 37.57 -12.40
CA ASN A 153 -11.42 36.85 -12.92
C ASN A 153 -12.17 36.10 -11.79
N LEU A 154 -13.48 36.31 -11.71
CA LEU A 154 -14.41 35.53 -10.89
C LEU A 154 -15.35 34.82 -11.86
N ASP A 155 -14.97 33.63 -12.31
CA ASP A 155 -15.80 32.86 -13.22
C ASP A 155 -17.14 32.46 -12.56
N GLY A 156 -18.19 32.36 -13.38
CA GLY A 156 -19.42 31.65 -13.02
C GLY A 156 -20.44 32.39 -12.14
N GLY A 157 -20.44 33.73 -12.13
CA GLY A 157 -21.46 34.51 -11.38
C GLY A 157 -21.23 34.56 -9.87
N SER A 158 -20.01 34.29 -9.42
CA SER A 158 -19.60 34.38 -8.02
C SER A 158 -19.43 35.84 -7.59
N ALA A 159 -19.93 36.20 -6.40
CA ALA A 159 -19.76 37.54 -5.82
C ALA A 159 -18.61 37.57 -4.80
N ILE A 160 -17.87 38.68 -4.74
CA ILE A 160 -16.90 38.93 -3.67
C ILE A 160 -17.67 39.22 -2.39
N SER A 161 -17.58 38.33 -1.39
CA SER A 161 -18.15 38.56 -0.05
C SER A 161 -17.07 39.06 0.91
N VAL A 162 -17.24 40.27 1.44
CA VAL A 162 -16.34 40.87 2.42
C VAL A 162 -17.00 40.81 3.80
N TYR A 163 -16.37 40.12 4.76
CA TYR A 163 -16.84 40.08 6.14
C TYR A 163 -16.21 41.24 6.94
N GLY A 164 -17.05 42.19 7.40
CA GLY A 164 -16.64 43.21 8.37
C GLY A 164 -16.10 44.54 7.82
N GLY A 165 -16.36 44.89 6.54
CA GLY A 165 -15.93 46.18 5.97
C GLY A 165 -16.62 46.52 4.63
N ALA A 166 -16.37 47.73 4.12
CA ALA A 166 -16.85 48.18 2.81
C ALA A 166 -15.93 47.71 1.68
N LEU A 167 -16.49 47.28 0.55
CA LEU A 167 -15.75 46.98 -0.68
C LEU A 167 -15.41 48.30 -1.39
N ALA A 168 -14.12 48.61 -1.55
CA ALA A 168 -13.67 49.75 -2.34
C ALA A 168 -13.48 49.33 -3.81
N ILE A 169 -14.32 49.85 -4.72
CA ILE A 169 -14.19 49.65 -6.16
C ILE A 169 -13.52 50.90 -6.74
N ASN A 170 -12.23 50.81 -7.06
CA ASN A 170 -11.52 51.89 -7.79
C ASN A 170 -11.81 51.76 -9.29
N GLY A 171 -13.02 52.13 -9.71
CA GLY A 171 -13.35 52.25 -11.12
C GLY A 171 -12.78 53.56 -11.69
N GLY A 172 -11.87 53.47 -12.66
CA GLY A 172 -11.70 54.56 -13.62
C GLY A 172 -12.99 54.71 -14.39
N GLY A 173 -13.63 55.87 -14.30
CA GLY A 173 -14.85 56.16 -15.07
C GLY A 173 -14.63 55.85 -16.56
N ALA A 174 -15.65 55.26 -17.18
CA ALA A 174 -15.70 55.04 -18.62
C ALA A 174 -15.53 56.35 -19.40
#